data_AF-A0AAF0YJN3-F1
#
_entry.id   AF-A0AAF0YJN3-F1
#
_cell.length_a   1.000
_cell.length_b   1.000
_cell.length_c   1.000
_cell.angle_alpha   90.00
_cell.angle_beta   90.00
_cell.angle_gamma   90.00
#
_symmetry.space_group_name_H-M   'P 1'
#
loop_
_entity.id
_entity.type
_entity.pdbx_description
1 polymer ?
#
loop_
_entity_poly.entity_id
_entity_poly.type
_entity_poly.pdbx_seq_one_letter_code
_entity_poly.pdbx_strand_id
1 'polypeptide(L)'
;MGKFLDFFFSKRSREDRIRDGVLSLREKLEQDYREDGYDKIPYIASEGDAHDLLKQIKLSNTLLPHKSYMTFINDNELVFGHVVMLWWIKNVNRKRTPKFFSQEYGLNYKEEFEWLKKNGYVDENTLTSKGEELLTCHPDIIEHHQEKFR
;
A
#
# COMPACT_ATOMS: atom_id res chain seq x y z
N MET A 1 -24.41 15.08 3.72
CA MET A 1 -23.65 13.91 4.22
C MET A 1 -24.48 12.68 3.92
N GLY A 2 -23.96 11.73 3.13
CA GLY A 2 -24.71 10.50 2.80
C GLY A 2 -24.32 9.80 1.50
N LYS A 3 -23.79 10.50 0.50
CA LYS A 3 -23.55 9.90 -0.83
C LYS A 3 -22.29 9.01 -0.95
N PHE A 4 -21.31 9.18 -0.06
CA PHE A 4 -20.06 8.40 -0.12
C PHE A 4 -20.26 6.96 0.37
N LEU A 5 -21.09 6.78 1.41
CA LEU A 5 -21.55 5.46 1.84
C LEU A 5 -22.45 4.83 0.78
N ASP A 6 -23.39 5.57 0.18
CA ASP A 6 -24.24 5.02 -0.89
C ASP A 6 -23.43 4.55 -2.12
N PHE A 7 -22.29 5.16 -2.42
CA PHE A 7 -21.40 4.74 -3.51
C PHE A 7 -20.72 3.39 -3.22
N PHE A 8 -20.25 3.15 -1.99
CA PHE A 8 -19.77 1.83 -1.56
C PHE A 8 -20.89 0.77 -1.50
N PHE A 9 -22.16 1.18 -1.44
CA PHE A 9 -23.32 0.30 -1.31
C PHE A 9 -24.21 0.19 -2.57
N SER A 10 -23.91 0.89 -3.67
CA SER A 10 -24.71 0.91 -4.90
C SER A 10 -23.80 0.68 -6.12
N LYS A 11 -23.60 -0.57 -6.54
CA LYS A 11 -24.45 -1.29 -7.54
C LYS A 11 -24.61 -2.80 -7.26
N ARG A 12 -24.65 -3.20 -5.99
CA ARG A 12 -25.24 -4.44 -5.43
C ARG A 12 -25.11 -4.29 -3.91
N SER A 13 -26.16 -4.57 -3.15
CA SER A 13 -26.12 -4.32 -1.72
C SER A 13 -24.96 -5.11 -1.08
N ARG A 14 -24.31 -4.53 -0.07
CA ARG A 14 -23.20 -5.14 0.67
C ARG A 14 -23.58 -6.50 1.27
N GLU A 15 -24.88 -6.75 1.46
CA GLU A 15 -25.48 -8.00 1.93
C GLU A 15 -25.63 -9.03 0.78
N ASP A 16 -25.89 -8.59 -0.45
CA ASP A 16 -26.04 -9.47 -1.63
C ASP A 16 -24.70 -10.15 -1.99
N ARG A 17 -23.58 -9.43 -1.87
CA ARG A 17 -22.23 -9.96 -2.16
C ARG A 17 -21.67 -10.87 -1.05
N ILE A 18 -22.25 -10.83 0.15
CA ILE A 18 -21.93 -11.75 1.25
C ILE A 18 -22.74 -13.04 1.12
N ARG A 19 -23.95 -12.97 0.55
CA ARG A 19 -24.86 -14.11 0.35
C ARG A 19 -24.39 -15.14 -0.68
N ASP A 20 -23.63 -14.73 -1.70
CA ASP A 20 -23.33 -15.60 -2.84
C ASP A 20 -22.06 -16.48 -2.68
N GLY A 21 -21.22 -16.28 -1.65
CA GLY A 21 -20.06 -17.15 -1.39
C GLY A 21 -18.96 -17.17 -2.48
N VAL A 22 -18.97 -16.26 -3.45
CA VAL A 22 -18.10 -16.30 -4.63
C VAL A 22 -16.69 -15.71 -4.40
N LEU A 23 -16.56 -14.70 -3.53
CA LEU A 23 -15.29 -13.99 -3.29
C LEU A 23 -14.94 -13.88 -1.80
N SER A 24 -13.66 -14.02 -1.49
CA SER A 24 -13.08 -13.78 -0.17
C SER A 24 -13.16 -12.29 0.21
N LEU A 25 -12.91 -11.93 1.48
CA LEU A 25 -12.92 -10.52 1.87
C LEU A 25 -11.76 -9.76 1.22
N ARG A 26 -10.61 -10.41 1.10
CA ARG A 26 -9.45 -9.86 0.40
C ARG A 26 -9.79 -9.51 -1.05
N GLU A 27 -10.40 -10.43 -1.79
CA GLU A 27 -10.79 -10.20 -3.20
C GLU A 27 -11.79 -9.05 -3.35
N LYS A 28 -12.68 -8.88 -2.37
CA LYS A 28 -13.63 -7.75 -2.35
C LYS A 28 -12.92 -6.42 -2.15
N LEU A 29 -11.97 -6.34 -1.22
CA LEU A 29 -11.19 -5.12 -1.02
C LEU A 29 -10.32 -4.81 -2.25
N GLU A 30 -9.71 -5.82 -2.86
CA GLU A 30 -8.98 -5.66 -4.13
C GLU A 30 -9.87 -5.10 -5.24
N GLN A 31 -11.12 -5.58 -5.34
CA GLN A 31 -12.10 -5.04 -6.28
C GLN A 31 -12.46 -3.59 -5.96
N ASP A 32 -12.68 -3.25 -4.68
CA ASP A 32 -12.99 -1.88 -4.25
C ASP A 32 -11.84 -0.91 -4.62
N TYR A 33 -10.57 -1.30 -4.48
CA TYR A 33 -9.43 -0.46 -4.92
C TYR A 33 -9.40 -0.27 -6.43
N ARG A 34 -9.73 -1.31 -7.22
CA ARG A 34 -9.82 -1.20 -8.68
C ARG A 34 -10.93 -0.24 -9.10
N GLU A 35 -12.09 -0.32 -8.47
CA GLU A 35 -13.24 0.54 -8.74
C GLU A 35 -12.99 1.99 -8.33
N ASP A 36 -12.27 2.22 -7.23
CA ASP A 36 -11.83 3.56 -6.82
C ASP A 36 -10.67 4.10 -7.68
N GLY A 37 -10.07 3.25 -8.53
CA GLY A 37 -9.07 3.63 -9.53
C GLY A 37 -7.68 3.82 -8.96
N TYR A 38 -7.26 2.95 -8.03
CA TYR A 38 -5.88 2.88 -7.54
C TYR A 38 -4.95 2.44 -8.68
N ASP A 39 -3.81 3.11 -8.85
CA ASP A 39 -2.81 2.72 -9.86
C ASP A 39 -2.17 1.36 -9.51
N LYS A 40 -1.76 1.20 -8.24
CA LYS A 40 -1.30 -0.07 -7.67
C LYS A 40 -2.29 -0.58 -6.64
N ILE A 41 -2.70 -1.84 -6.77
CA ILE A 41 -3.60 -2.48 -5.80
C ILE A 41 -2.82 -2.82 -4.52
N PRO A 42 -3.27 -2.35 -3.34
CA PRO A 42 -2.66 -2.68 -2.06
C PRO A 42 -2.58 -4.19 -1.81
N TYR A 43 -1.42 -4.64 -1.37
CA TYR A 43 -1.21 -5.98 -0.84
C TYR A 43 -1.93 -6.17 0.50
N ILE A 44 -2.74 -7.21 0.59
CA ILE A 44 -3.39 -7.65 1.81
C ILE A 44 -2.86 -9.06 2.15
N ALA A 45 -2.14 -9.16 3.25
CA ALA A 45 -1.34 -10.36 3.55
C ALA A 45 -2.17 -11.60 3.91
N SER A 46 -3.35 -11.41 4.49
CA SER A 46 -4.23 -12.51 4.91
C SER A 46 -5.69 -12.07 4.99
N GLU A 47 -6.61 -13.02 5.08
CA GLU A 47 -8.03 -12.72 5.36
C GLU A 47 -8.20 -12.04 6.74
N GLY A 48 -7.36 -12.36 7.73
CA GLY A 48 -7.35 -11.69 9.02
C GLY A 48 -7.00 -10.20 8.89
N ASP A 49 -5.96 -9.89 8.11
CA ASP A 49 -5.59 -8.50 7.81
C ASP A 49 -6.69 -7.80 7.00
N ALA A 50 -7.36 -8.51 6.08
CA ALA A 50 -8.51 -7.99 5.35
C ALA A 50 -9.65 -7.60 6.30
N HIS A 51 -9.94 -8.43 7.30
CA HIS A 51 -10.94 -8.16 8.32
C HIS A 51 -10.59 -6.93 9.17
N ASP A 52 -9.33 -6.81 9.60
CA ASP A 52 -8.90 -5.66 10.39
C ASP A 52 -8.87 -4.37 9.57
N LEU A 53 -8.45 -4.45 8.31
CA LEU A 53 -8.49 -3.34 7.37
C LEU A 53 -9.93 -2.87 7.13
N LEU A 54 -10.87 -3.79 6.93
CA LEU A 54 -12.29 -3.46 6.79
C LEU A 54 -12.85 -2.73 8.02
N LYS A 55 -12.44 -3.11 9.24
CA LYS A 55 -12.86 -2.40 10.46
C LYS A 55 -12.34 -0.96 10.44
N GLN A 56 -11.08 -0.76 10.07
CA GLN A 56 -10.48 0.57 10.00
C GLN A 56 -11.16 1.45 8.94
N ILE A 57 -11.41 0.89 7.75
CA ILE A 57 -12.12 1.58 6.66
C ILE A 57 -13.52 2.01 7.11
N LYS A 58 -14.23 1.17 7.88
CA LYS A 58 -15.55 1.53 8.42
C LYS A 58 -15.49 2.68 9.44
N LEU A 59 -14.40 2.77 10.21
CA LEU A 59 -14.21 3.84 11.19
C LEU A 59 -13.77 5.16 10.54
N SER A 60 -12.84 5.10 9.59
CA SER A 60 -12.33 6.27 8.87
C SER A 60 -13.24 6.74 7.73
N ASN A 61 -14.17 5.89 7.32
CA ASN A 61 -15.03 6.06 6.14
C ASN A 61 -14.23 6.34 4.85
N THR A 62 -13.02 5.80 4.74
CA THR A 62 -12.08 5.97 3.62
C THR A 62 -11.32 4.67 3.37
N LEU A 63 -11.05 4.33 2.11
CA LEU A 63 -10.18 3.20 1.78
C LEU A 63 -8.76 3.42 2.30
N LEU A 64 -8.16 2.36 2.83
CA LEU A 64 -6.81 2.35 3.39
C LEU A 64 -6.00 1.25 2.70
N PRO A 65 -4.72 1.44 2.37
CA PRO A 65 -3.97 2.69 2.43
C PRO A 65 -4.64 3.81 1.63
N HIS A 66 -4.39 5.07 2.01
CA HIS A 66 -4.90 6.19 1.24
C HIS A 66 -4.37 6.12 -0.20
N LYS A 67 -5.23 6.44 -1.17
CA LYS A 67 -4.93 6.31 -2.60
C LYS A 67 -3.61 6.97 -3.02
N SER A 68 -3.27 8.12 -2.41
CA SER A 68 -2.00 8.82 -2.67
C SER A 68 -0.74 8.00 -2.36
N TYR A 69 -0.80 6.98 -1.50
CA TYR A 69 0.34 6.08 -1.26
C TYR A 69 0.51 5.01 -2.33
N MET A 70 -0.51 4.83 -3.17
CA MET A 70 -0.59 3.80 -4.20
C MET A 70 -0.59 4.41 -5.61
N THR A 71 -0.54 5.74 -5.72
CA THR A 71 -0.38 6.47 -6.97
C THR A 71 1.05 6.35 -7.46
N PHE A 72 1.23 6.14 -8.77
CA PHE A 72 2.57 6.10 -9.34
C PHE A 72 3.22 7.48 -9.33
N ILE A 73 4.41 7.57 -8.73
CA ILE A 73 5.20 8.81 -8.65
C ILE A 73 6.10 9.00 -9.88
N ASN A 74 6.22 7.98 -10.73
CA ASN A 74 6.89 8.05 -12.04
C ASN A 74 6.45 6.91 -12.98
N ASP A 75 6.97 6.92 -14.21
CA ASP A 75 6.70 5.94 -15.25
C ASP A 75 7.19 4.51 -14.94
N ASN A 76 8.02 4.34 -13.90
CA ASN A 76 8.51 3.03 -13.47
C ASN A 76 7.61 2.40 -12.40
N GLU A 77 6.35 2.84 -12.27
CA GLU A 77 5.38 2.28 -11.32
C GLU A 77 5.83 2.35 -9.85
N LEU A 78 6.69 3.32 -9.52
CA LEU A 78 7.11 3.56 -8.15
C LEU A 78 5.96 4.18 -7.36
N VAL A 79 5.79 3.80 -6.09
CA VAL A 79 4.80 4.38 -5.19
C VAL A 79 5.48 4.87 -3.91
N PHE A 80 4.75 5.62 -3.09
CA PHE A 80 5.23 6.17 -1.82
C PHE A 80 6.01 5.14 -0.97
N GLY A 81 5.45 3.94 -0.83
CA GLY A 81 6.05 2.88 -0.01
C GLY A 81 7.43 2.41 -0.52
N HIS A 82 7.73 2.52 -1.82
CA HIS A 82 9.05 2.14 -2.36
C HIS A 82 10.14 3.11 -1.89
N VAL A 83 9.85 4.41 -1.87
CA VAL A 83 10.78 5.43 -1.36
C VAL A 83 11.04 5.20 0.13
N VAL A 84 9.99 4.87 0.90
CA VAL A 84 10.15 4.47 2.31
C VAL A 84 10.97 3.19 2.46
N MET A 85 10.80 2.20 1.58
CA MET A 85 11.62 0.98 1.58
C MET A 85 13.10 1.30 1.37
N LEU A 86 13.43 2.17 0.41
CA LEU A 86 14.82 2.59 0.17
C LEU A 86 15.42 3.31 1.38
N TRP A 87 14.67 4.24 1.97
CA TRP A 87 15.09 4.89 3.21
C TRP A 87 15.33 3.88 4.33
N TRP A 88 14.43 2.91 4.49
CA TRP A 88 14.55 1.88 5.52
C TRP A 88 15.78 1.00 5.32
N ILE A 89 16.02 0.54 4.09
CA ILE A 89 17.22 -0.26 3.74
C ILE A 89 18.50 0.52 4.06
N LYS A 90 18.54 1.82 3.73
CA LYS A 90 19.70 2.68 3.97
C LYS A 90 19.94 2.95 5.46
N ASN A 91 18.89 3.23 6.23
CA ASN A 91 19.03 3.82 7.57
C ASN A 91 18.75 2.83 8.72
N VAL A 92 18.07 1.70 8.45
CA VAL A 92 17.63 0.78 9.49
C VAL A 92 18.37 -0.54 9.37
N ASN A 93 19.36 -0.73 10.24
CA ASN A 93 20.08 -2.00 10.34
C ASN A 93 19.34 -3.00 11.23
N ARG A 94 18.20 -3.54 10.75
CA ARG A 94 17.41 -4.56 11.46
C ARG A 94 17.03 -5.71 10.55
N LYS A 95 17.15 -6.94 11.05
CA LYS A 95 16.79 -8.16 10.31
C LYS A 95 15.29 -8.34 10.08
N ARG A 96 14.45 -7.75 10.94
CA ARG A 96 12.99 -7.94 10.91
C ARG A 96 12.33 -6.84 10.11
N THR A 97 11.66 -7.23 9.03
CA THR A 97 10.80 -6.36 8.23
C THR A 97 9.63 -5.80 9.08
N PRO A 98 9.42 -4.48 9.10
CA PRO A 98 8.28 -3.87 9.76
C PRO A 98 6.94 -4.22 9.12
N LYS A 99 5.91 -4.40 9.94
CA LYS A 99 4.53 -4.64 9.46
C LYS A 99 3.90 -3.44 8.77
N PHE A 100 4.39 -2.22 9.02
CA PHE A 100 3.81 -1.03 8.41
C PHE A 100 3.90 -1.05 6.88
N PHE A 101 4.84 -1.78 6.27
CA PHE A 101 4.91 -1.88 4.81
C PHE A 101 3.62 -2.46 4.23
N SER A 102 3.09 -3.54 4.82
CA SER A 102 1.80 -4.08 4.40
C SER A 102 0.63 -3.29 4.97
N GLN A 103 0.68 -2.91 6.26
CA GLN A 103 -0.48 -2.31 6.94
C GLN A 103 -0.75 -0.86 6.54
N GLU A 104 0.30 -0.07 6.29
CA GLU A 104 0.19 1.37 6.07
C GLU A 104 0.44 1.76 4.62
N TYR A 105 1.26 0.98 3.90
CA TYR A 105 1.64 1.26 2.53
C TYR A 105 1.17 0.20 1.53
N GLY A 106 0.48 -0.85 1.97
CA GLY A 106 -0.08 -1.87 1.07
C GLY A 106 0.98 -2.58 0.24
N LEU A 107 2.20 -2.76 0.75
CA LEU A 107 3.30 -3.39 0.04
C LEU A 107 3.66 -4.75 0.62
N ASN A 108 3.83 -5.73 -0.27
CA ASN A 108 4.49 -6.98 0.08
C ASN A 108 6.01 -6.76 0.03
N TYR A 109 6.61 -6.50 1.19
CA TYR A 109 8.04 -6.15 1.27
C TYR A 109 8.96 -7.10 0.48
N LYS A 110 8.72 -8.42 0.53
CA LYS A 110 9.60 -9.38 -0.14
C LYS A 110 9.51 -9.24 -1.66
N GLU A 111 8.31 -9.13 -2.20
CA GLU A 111 8.07 -8.99 -3.63
C GLU A 111 8.58 -7.63 -4.14
N GLU A 112 8.30 -6.56 -3.41
CA GLU A 112 8.75 -5.22 -3.79
C GLU A 112 10.27 -5.08 -3.66
N PHE A 113 10.91 -5.75 -2.70
CA PHE A 113 12.37 -5.74 -2.57
C PHE A 113 13.04 -6.42 -3.77
N GLU A 114 12.54 -7.57 -4.20
CA GLU A 114 13.04 -8.24 -5.41
C GLU A 114 12.76 -7.41 -6.67
N TRP A 115 11.62 -6.71 -6.71
CA TRP A 115 11.32 -5.77 -7.79
C TRP A 115 12.31 -4.60 -7.80
N LEU A 116 12.63 -4.00 -6.66
CA LEU A 116 13.61 -2.91 -6.54
C LEU A 116 15.01 -3.36 -6.98
N LYS A 117 15.40 -4.59 -6.64
CA LYS A 117 16.66 -5.19 -7.12
C LYS A 117 16.66 -5.39 -8.62
N LYS A 118 15.61 -5.99 -9.18
CA LYS A 118 15.47 -6.22 -10.62
C LYS A 118 15.52 -4.93 -11.43
N ASN A 119 15.01 -3.83 -10.87
CA ASN A 119 14.99 -2.51 -11.51
C ASN A 119 16.21 -1.63 -11.17
N GLY A 120 17.22 -2.21 -10.49
CA GLY A 120 18.51 -1.59 -10.26
C GLY A 120 18.51 -0.47 -9.22
N TYR A 121 17.53 -0.42 -8.30
CA TYR A 121 17.52 0.52 -7.17
C TYR A 121 18.31 0.00 -5.96
N VAL A 122 18.40 -1.33 -5.83
CA VAL A 122 19.06 -2.02 -4.71
C VAL A 122 20.00 -3.07 -5.29
N ASP A 123 21.20 -3.18 -4.71
CA ASP A 123 22.10 -4.30 -4.92
C ASP A 123 22.40 -4.97 -3.57
N GLU A 124 22.20 -6.29 -3.53
CA GLU A 124 22.15 -7.11 -2.33
C GLU A 124 21.25 -6.54 -1.22
N ASN A 125 21.79 -5.69 -0.35
CA ASN A 125 21.09 -5.01 0.75
C ASN A 125 21.49 -3.53 0.87
N THR A 126 22.00 -2.94 -0.21
CA THR A 126 22.46 -1.55 -0.28
C THR A 126 21.85 -0.85 -1.47
N LEU A 127 21.71 0.47 -1.39
CA LEU A 127 21.18 1.26 -2.50
C LEU A 127 22.24 1.39 -3.60
N THR A 128 21.80 1.32 -4.85
CA THR A 128 22.62 1.72 -5.99
C THR A 128 22.60 3.25 -6.13
N SER A 129 23.38 3.83 -7.05
CA SER A 129 23.29 5.26 -7.38
C SER A 129 21.86 5.67 -7.79
N LYS A 130 21.14 4.81 -8.51
CA LYS A 130 19.75 5.04 -8.91
C LYS A 130 18.81 5.07 -7.70
N GLY A 131 19.03 4.18 -6.74
CA GLY A 131 18.28 4.17 -5.47
C GLY A 131 18.54 5.41 -4.62
N GLU A 132 19.81 5.83 -4.54
CA GLU A 132 20.22 7.04 -3.82
C GLU A 132 19.66 8.33 -4.45
N GLU A 133 19.66 8.40 -5.78
CA GLU A 133 19.05 9.52 -6.51
C GLU A 133 17.55 9.60 -6.27
N LEU A 134 16.82 8.48 -6.38
CA LEU A 134 15.39 8.45 -6.10
C LEU A 134 15.07 8.92 -4.68
N LEU A 135 15.84 8.46 -3.70
CA LEU A 135 15.67 8.86 -2.31
C LEU A 135 15.92 10.37 -2.12
N THR A 136 16.92 10.92 -2.81
CA THR A 136 17.26 12.34 -2.77
C THR A 136 16.21 13.23 -3.44
N CYS A 137 15.53 12.73 -4.48
CA CYS A 137 14.47 13.45 -5.19
C CYS A 137 13.15 13.54 -4.40
N HIS A 138 12.97 12.73 -3.36
CA HIS A 138 11.70 12.63 -2.61
C HIS A 138 11.90 12.79 -1.09
N PRO A 139 12.49 13.90 -0.61
CA PRO A 139 12.66 14.13 0.82
C PRO A 139 11.33 14.29 1.55
N ASP A 140 10.31 14.83 0.86
CA ASP A 140 8.94 15.03 1.35
C ASP A 140 8.28 13.73 1.80
N ILE A 141 8.48 12.64 1.04
CA ILE A 141 7.95 11.31 1.38
C ILE A 141 8.58 10.79 2.68
N ILE A 142 9.88 11.04 2.87
CA ILE A 142 10.61 10.60 4.05
C ILE A 142 10.21 11.40 5.29
N GLU A 143 10.09 12.72 5.14
CA GLU A 143 9.59 13.61 6.20
C GLU A 143 8.19 13.17 6.64
N HIS A 144 7.28 12.96 5.69
CA HIS A 144 5.91 12.49 5.98
C HIS A 144 5.89 11.12 6.68
N HIS A 145 6.75 10.19 6.27
CA HIS A 145 6.90 8.90 6.97
C HIS A 145 7.35 9.11 8.42
N GLN A 146 8.39 9.92 8.63
CA GLN A 146 8.94 10.15 9.95
C GLN A 146 7.95 10.84 10.89
N GLU A 147 7.22 11.85 10.41
CA GLU A 147 6.19 12.54 11.19
C GLU A 147 5.06 11.60 11.62
N LYS A 148 4.66 10.66 10.75
CA LYS A 148 3.59 9.69 11.04
C LYS A 148 3.96 8.72 12.17
N PHE A 149 5.24 8.40 12.36
CA PHE A 149 5.72 7.45 13.36
C PHE A 149 6.56 8.08 14.48
N ARG A 150 6.53 9.40 14.60
CA ARG A 150 7.14 10.15 15.69
C ARG A 150 6.35 10.02 16.99
#